data_AF-A0A4R8GB51-F1
#
_entry.id   AF-A0A4R8GB51-F1
#
_cell.length_a   1.000
_cell.length_b   1.000
_cell.length_c   1.000
_cell.angle_alpha   90.00
_cell.angle_beta   90.00
_cell.angle_gamma   90.00
#
_symmetry.space_group_name_H-M   'P 1'
#
loop_
_entity.id
_entity.type
_entity.pdbx_description
1 polymer ?
#
loop_
_entity_poly.entity_id
_entity_poly.type
_entity_poly.pdbx_seq_one_letter_code
_entity_poly.pdbx_strand_id
1 'polypeptide(L)'
;MKNPVDEKHQISPFLIVPLMYVSMVGVGVLNFQRELAEHAGYNSYISVVLVGISIHIILWMIYNILRSNQESLDVTAINKSCFGKIAGNLINFAIVLYFCVGAYMEFRAYIEVIQVWVFPSMDMLLLCTILVLLIYYTVSGGFRSVTALSFFGLLITIIFIIPENLLVLPYTHPLNMMPLFNHSITDILLSSKSMIYQ
;
A
#
# COMPACT_ATOMS: atom_id res chain seq x y z
N MET A 1 -33.66 -10.69 -10.31
CA MET A 1 -32.81 -11.53 -9.44
C MET A 1 -31.36 -11.18 -9.75
N LYS A 2 -30.57 -10.67 -8.79
CA LYS A 2 -29.12 -10.50 -9.00
C LYS A 2 -28.53 -11.91 -9.08
N ASN A 3 -27.88 -12.25 -10.19
CA ASN A 3 -27.18 -13.53 -10.31
C ASN A 3 -26.17 -13.66 -9.15
N PRO A 4 -26.07 -14.84 -8.51
CA PRO A 4 -25.07 -15.04 -7.46
C PRO A 4 -23.68 -14.79 -8.05
N VAL A 5 -22.86 -14.04 -7.31
CA VAL A 5 -21.47 -13.78 -7.70
C VAL A 5 -20.73 -15.12 -7.72
N ASP A 6 -20.02 -15.40 -8.80
CA ASP A 6 -19.20 -16.61 -8.96
C ASP A 6 -18.22 -16.75 -7.78
N GLU A 7 -18.11 -17.96 -7.21
CA GLU A 7 -17.29 -18.26 -6.03
C GLU A 7 -15.83 -17.83 -6.19
N LYS A 8 -15.30 -17.80 -7.42
CA LYS A 8 -13.92 -17.33 -7.69
C LYS A 8 -13.71 -15.85 -7.38
N HIS A 9 -14.79 -15.08 -7.22
CA HIS A 9 -14.77 -13.67 -6.83
C HIS A 9 -15.16 -13.44 -5.36
N GLN A 10 -15.36 -14.52 -4.59
CA GLN A 10 -15.71 -14.46 -3.18
C GLN A 10 -14.54 -14.93 -2.33
N ILE A 11 -14.38 -14.33 -1.15
CA ILE A 11 -13.37 -14.69 -0.17
C ILE A 11 -13.96 -14.69 1.23
N SER A 12 -13.36 -15.46 2.13
CA SER A 12 -13.68 -15.39 3.55
C SER A 12 -13.22 -14.06 4.16
N PRO A 13 -13.97 -13.45 5.10
CA PRO A 13 -13.67 -12.13 5.63
C PRO A 13 -12.25 -11.95 6.21
N PHE A 14 -11.68 -12.98 6.84
CA PHE A 14 -10.33 -12.90 7.42
C PHE A 14 -9.23 -12.74 6.36
N LEU A 15 -9.49 -13.14 5.11
CA LEU A 15 -8.55 -13.00 3.99
C LEU A 15 -8.43 -11.57 3.47
N ILE A 16 -9.23 -10.63 4.00
CA ILE A 16 -9.09 -9.20 3.74
C ILE A 16 -7.77 -8.68 4.32
N VAL A 17 -7.29 -9.21 5.45
CA VAL A 17 -6.06 -8.73 6.11
C VAL A 17 -4.83 -8.87 5.21
N PRO A 18 -4.52 -10.04 4.61
CA PRO A 18 -3.42 -10.15 3.66
C PRO A 18 -3.56 -9.25 2.43
N LEU A 19 -4.78 -9.08 1.91
CA LEU A 19 -5.04 -8.19 0.78
C LEU A 19 -4.72 -6.74 1.13
N MET A 20 -5.21 -6.27 2.27
CA MET A 20 -4.92 -4.92 2.76
C MET A 20 -3.42 -4.74 2.98
N TYR A 21 -2.77 -5.71 3.62
CA TYR A 21 -1.34 -5.65 3.90
C TYR A 21 -0.50 -5.51 2.62
N VAL A 22 -0.68 -6.41 1.65
CA VAL A 22 0.09 -6.38 0.40
C VAL A 22 -0.28 -5.18 -0.49
N SER A 23 -1.48 -4.60 -0.32
CA SER A 23 -1.84 -3.35 -0.99
C SER A 23 -1.18 -2.10 -0.38
N MET A 24 -0.71 -2.19 0.86
CA MET A 24 -0.08 -1.08 1.59
C MET A 24 1.45 -1.22 1.62
N VAL A 25 1.97 -2.45 1.63
CA VAL A 25 3.41 -2.73 1.73
C VAL A 25 3.89 -3.22 0.38
N GLY A 26 4.55 -2.31 -0.35
CA GLY A 26 5.16 -2.58 -1.65
C GLY A 26 6.69 -2.60 -1.60
N VAL A 27 7.31 -2.34 -2.75
CA VAL A 27 8.77 -2.21 -2.90
C VAL A 27 9.34 -1.08 -2.04
N GLY A 28 8.54 -0.05 -1.75
CA GLY A 28 8.91 1.09 -0.90
C GLY A 28 9.44 0.68 0.49
N VAL A 29 9.01 -0.48 1.01
CA VAL A 29 9.48 -1.02 2.30
C VAL A 29 11.00 -1.26 2.34
N LEU A 30 11.66 -1.39 1.19
CA LEU A 30 13.10 -1.60 1.12
C LEU A 30 13.90 -0.29 1.28
N ASN A 31 13.28 0.88 1.04
CA ASN A 31 13.97 2.17 1.04
C ASN A 31 13.32 3.23 1.96
N PHE A 32 12.13 2.96 2.50
CA PHE A 32 11.36 3.95 3.27
C PHE A 32 12.13 4.51 4.46
N GLN A 33 12.95 3.70 5.15
CA GLN A 33 13.71 4.14 6.33
C GLN A 33 14.67 5.29 6.00
N ARG A 34 15.33 5.23 4.84
CA ARG A 34 16.26 6.27 4.38
C ARG A 34 15.52 7.57 4.08
N GLU A 35 14.43 7.50 3.33
CA GLU A 35 13.64 8.68 2.95
C GLU A 35 12.89 9.29 4.13
N LEU A 36 12.42 8.45 5.05
CA LEU A 36 11.78 8.87 6.29
C LEU A 36 12.77 9.62 7.19
N ALA A 37 14.02 9.14 7.30
CA ALA A 37 15.07 9.75 8.11
C ALA A 37 15.75 10.97 7.45
N GLU A 38 15.47 11.26 6.18
CA GLU A 38 16.15 12.32 5.43
C GLU A 38 15.99 13.71 6.07
N HIS A 39 14.78 14.04 6.51
CA HIS A 39 14.49 15.35 7.13
C HIS A 39 14.55 15.31 8.66
N ALA A 40 13.97 14.27 9.27
CA ALA A 40 13.81 14.17 10.73
C ALA A 40 14.76 13.16 11.41
N GLY A 41 15.76 12.62 10.71
CA GLY A 41 16.78 11.74 11.28
C GLY A 41 16.21 10.66 12.20
N TYR A 42 16.75 10.57 13.42
CA TYR A 42 16.31 9.64 14.45
C TYR A 42 14.96 10.01 15.09
N ASN A 43 14.45 11.23 14.91
CA ASN A 43 13.11 11.67 15.36
C ASN A 43 12.01 11.36 14.34
N SER A 44 12.36 10.74 13.20
CA SER A 44 11.41 10.41 12.14
C SER A 44 10.35 9.37 12.53
N TYR A 45 10.55 8.62 13.61
CA TYR A 45 9.50 7.76 14.18
C TYR A 45 8.25 8.56 14.61
N ILE A 46 8.41 9.84 15.01
CA ILE A 46 7.29 10.73 15.33
C ILE A 46 6.44 10.93 14.07
N SER A 47 7.08 11.07 12.90
CA SER A 47 6.40 11.19 11.61
C SER A 47 5.56 9.96 11.28
N VAL A 48 6.02 8.76 11.63
CA VAL A 48 5.26 7.49 11.48
C VAL A 48 4.01 7.49 12.35
N VAL A 49 4.12 7.90 13.62
CA VAL A 49 2.98 8.00 14.53
C VAL A 49 1.95 9.02 14.01
N LEU A 50 2.42 10.17 13.53
CA LEU A 50 1.55 11.22 12.99
C LEU A 50 0.77 10.72 11.76
N VAL A 51 1.47 10.06 10.83
CA VAL A 51 0.83 9.45 9.66
C VAL A 51 -0.14 8.35 10.07
N GLY A 52 0.22 7.51 11.03
CA GLY A 52 -0.67 6.50 11.61
C GLY A 52 -1.97 7.10 12.14
N ILE A 53 -1.90 8.15 12.95
CA ILE A 53 -3.08 8.87 13.46
C ILE A 53 -3.93 9.42 12.30
N SER A 54 -3.28 10.04 11.30
CA SER A 54 -3.99 10.58 10.13
C SER A 54 -4.77 9.51 9.36
N ILE A 55 -4.19 8.32 9.15
CA ILE A 55 -4.84 7.20 8.48
C ILE A 55 -6.02 6.67 9.31
N HIS A 56 -5.89 6.59 10.63
CA HIS A 56 -7.00 6.18 11.51
C HIS A 56 -8.18 7.15 11.43
N ILE A 57 -7.92 8.46 11.34
CA ILE A 57 -8.95 9.48 11.14
C ILE A 57 -9.66 9.26 9.80
N ILE A 58 -8.90 9.02 8.71
CA ILE A 58 -9.46 8.75 7.38
C ILE A 58 -10.32 7.48 7.40
N LEU A 59 -9.83 6.39 8.02
CA LEU A 59 -10.58 5.15 8.15
C LEU A 59 -11.88 5.35 8.94
N TRP A 60 -11.82 6.11 10.03
CA TRP A 60 -13.02 6.46 10.80
C TRP A 60 -14.04 7.22 9.95
N MET A 61 -13.60 8.15 9.11
CA MET A 61 -14.48 8.85 8.15
C MET A 61 -15.10 7.88 7.14
N ILE A 62 -14.30 6.97 6.55
CA ILE A 62 -14.79 5.96 5.59
C ILE A 62 -15.86 5.08 6.23
N TYR A 63 -15.62 4.57 7.45
CA TYR A 63 -16.61 3.74 8.16
C TYR A 63 -17.90 4.50 8.47
N ASN A 64 -17.82 5.78 8.83
CA ASN A 64 -19.01 6.60 9.06
C ASN A 64 -19.83 6.81 7.78
N ILE A 65 -19.17 7.07 6.64
CA ILE A 65 -19.83 7.21 5.34
C ILE A 65 -20.51 5.91 4.95
N LEU A 66 -19.83 4.77 5.08
CA LEU A 66 -20.38 3.44 4.77
C LEU A 66 -21.56 3.09 5.68
N ARG A 67 -21.51 3.42 6.97
CA ARG A 67 -22.62 3.21 7.90
C ARG A 67 -23.84 4.04 7.54
N SER A 68 -23.64 5.26 7.04
CA SER A 68 -24.72 6.17 6.64
C SER A 68 -25.34 5.82 5.29
N ASN A 69 -24.59 5.23 4.36
CA ASN A 69 -25.04 4.85 3.02
C ASN A 69 -25.33 3.33 2.94
N GLN A 70 -26.47 2.90 3.49
CA GLN A 70 -26.83 1.47 3.53
C GLN A 70 -27.18 0.87 2.16
N GLU A 71 -27.50 1.69 1.16
CA GLU A 71 -27.91 1.21 -0.18
C GLU A 71 -26.73 1.08 -1.16
N SER A 72 -25.62 1.79 -0.93
CA SER A 72 -24.48 1.85 -1.85
C SER A 72 -23.16 1.58 -1.13
N LEU A 73 -22.67 0.34 -1.23
CA LEU A 73 -21.40 -0.09 -0.63
C LEU A 73 -20.18 0.16 -1.51
N ASP A 74 -20.38 0.55 -2.78
CA ASP A 74 -19.29 0.85 -3.71
C ASP A 74 -18.96 2.34 -3.72
N VAL A 75 -17.66 2.67 -3.71
CA VAL A 75 -17.12 4.02 -3.81
C VAL A 75 -17.72 4.76 -5.01
N THR A 76 -17.92 4.08 -6.14
CA THR A 76 -18.47 4.75 -7.33
C THR A 76 -19.90 5.22 -7.16
N ALA A 77 -20.69 4.46 -6.38
CA ALA A 77 -22.07 4.78 -6.06
C ALA A 77 -22.15 5.82 -4.94
N ILE A 78 -21.27 5.74 -3.93
CA ILE A 78 -21.14 6.75 -2.88
C ILE A 78 -20.84 8.12 -3.48
N ASN A 79 -19.85 8.21 -4.39
CA ASN A 79 -19.49 9.48 -5.03
C ASN A 79 -20.65 10.10 -5.84
N LYS A 80 -21.45 9.26 -6.52
CA LYS A 80 -22.65 9.72 -7.23
C LYS A 80 -23.75 10.18 -6.27
N SER A 81 -23.93 9.50 -5.14
CA SER A 81 -24.92 9.85 -4.12
C SER A 81 -24.57 11.18 -3.45
N CYS A 82 -23.30 11.38 -3.08
CA CYS A 82 -22.85 12.58 -2.38
C CYS A 82 -22.71 13.82 -3.27
N PHE A 83 -22.20 13.68 -4.50
CA PHE A 83 -21.85 14.81 -5.38
C PHE A 83 -22.74 14.93 -6.63
N GLY A 84 -23.72 14.03 -6.78
CA GLY A 84 -24.54 13.94 -7.98
C GLY A 84 -23.83 13.28 -9.16
N LYS A 85 -24.56 13.11 -10.28
CA LYS A 85 -24.10 12.32 -11.43
C LYS A 85 -22.86 12.89 -12.12
N ILE A 86 -22.78 14.21 -12.28
CA ILE A 86 -21.70 14.86 -13.05
C ILE A 86 -20.41 14.88 -12.24
N ALA A 87 -20.41 15.55 -11.09
CA ALA A 87 -19.22 15.66 -10.24
C ALA A 87 -18.80 14.28 -9.68
N GLY A 88 -19.76 13.43 -9.30
CA GLY A 88 -19.46 12.06 -8.86
C GLY A 88 -18.78 11.21 -9.94
N ASN A 89 -19.18 11.33 -11.21
CA ASN A 89 -18.50 10.64 -12.30
C ASN A 89 -17.08 11.18 -12.56
N LEU A 90 -16.87 12.50 -12.43
CA LEU A 90 -15.55 13.09 -12.56
C LEU A 90 -14.60 12.58 -11.47
N ILE A 91 -15.07 12.51 -10.22
CA ILE A 91 -14.30 11.95 -9.10
C ILE A 91 -14.00 10.47 -9.35
N ASN A 92 -14.99 9.68 -9.79
CA ASN A 92 -14.78 8.26 -10.12
C ASN A 92 -13.73 8.08 -11.21
N PHE A 93 -13.75 8.92 -12.25
CA PHE A 93 -12.75 8.88 -13.30
C PHE A 93 -11.35 9.22 -12.77
N ALA A 94 -11.23 10.23 -11.91
CA ALA A 94 -9.96 10.56 -11.26
C ALA A 94 -9.43 9.41 -10.39
N ILE A 95 -10.30 8.70 -9.67
CA ILE A 95 -9.93 7.50 -8.89
C ILE A 95 -9.41 6.38 -9.80
N VAL A 96 -10.09 6.11 -10.93
CA VAL A 96 -9.62 5.11 -11.90
C VAL A 96 -8.25 5.49 -12.44
N LEU A 97 -8.05 6.75 -12.83
CA LEU A 97 -6.76 7.23 -13.32
C LEU A 97 -5.67 7.10 -12.25
N TYR A 98 -5.97 7.43 -10.99
CA TYR A 98 -5.07 7.25 -9.86
C TYR A 98 -4.60 5.80 -9.74
N PHE A 99 -5.52 4.82 -9.76
CA PHE A 99 -5.16 3.41 -9.69
C PHE A 99 -4.39 2.92 -10.93
N CYS A 100 -4.70 3.43 -12.13
CA CYS A 100 -3.93 3.09 -13.34
C CYS A 100 -2.49 3.59 -13.27
N VAL A 101 -2.28 4.83 -12.83
CA VAL A 101 -0.95 5.41 -12.67
C VAL A 101 -0.19 4.70 -11.56
N GLY A 102 -0.84 4.44 -10.42
CA GLY A 102 -0.25 3.68 -9.31
C GLY A 102 0.18 2.29 -9.73
N ALA A 103 -0.66 1.55 -10.46
CA ALA A 103 -0.31 0.22 -10.97
C ALA A 103 0.90 0.25 -11.91
N TYR A 104 1.03 1.29 -12.76
CA TYR A 104 2.21 1.47 -13.61
C TYR A 104 3.47 1.81 -12.81
N MET A 105 3.35 2.66 -11.79
CA MET A 105 4.48 3.00 -10.90
C MET A 105 4.99 1.77 -10.15
N GLU A 106 4.10 0.99 -9.55
CA GLU A 106 4.44 -0.27 -8.88
C GLU A 106 5.10 -1.26 -9.84
N PHE A 107 4.51 -1.43 -11.04
CA PHE A 107 5.07 -2.30 -12.06
C PHE A 107 6.51 -1.91 -12.44
N ARG A 108 6.78 -0.61 -12.60
CA ARG A 108 8.13 -0.07 -12.85
C ARG A 108 9.08 -0.29 -11.68
N ALA A 109 8.64 -0.05 -10.45
CA ALA A 109 9.45 -0.25 -9.25
C ALA A 109 9.86 -1.71 -9.08
N TYR A 110 8.96 -2.66 -9.33
CA TYR A 110 9.27 -4.09 -9.30
C TYR A 110 10.32 -4.49 -10.35
N ILE A 111 10.22 -3.98 -11.57
CA ILE A 111 11.22 -4.21 -12.62
C ILE A 111 12.59 -3.70 -12.19
N GLU A 112 12.63 -2.49 -11.63
CA GLU A 112 13.87 -1.86 -11.16
C GLU A 112 14.54 -2.70 -10.07
N VAL A 113 13.78 -3.20 -9.09
CA VAL A 113 14.32 -4.08 -8.05
C VAL A 113 14.93 -5.34 -8.64
N ILE A 114 14.22 -6.00 -9.56
CA ILE A 114 14.73 -7.24 -10.17
C ILE A 114 16.01 -6.96 -10.95
N GLN A 115 16.07 -5.85 -11.71
CA GLN A 115 17.28 -5.51 -12.47
C GLN A 115 18.44 -5.14 -11.56
N VAL A 116 18.23 -4.32 -10.53
CA VAL A 116 19.32 -3.87 -9.65
C VAL A 116 19.87 -5.03 -8.81
N TRP A 117 19.00 -5.90 -8.29
CA TRP A 117 19.39 -6.88 -7.27
C TRP A 117 19.54 -8.31 -7.76
N VAL A 118 18.87 -8.70 -8.86
CA VAL A 118 18.81 -10.11 -9.30
C VAL A 118 19.42 -10.32 -10.69
N PHE A 119 18.96 -9.56 -11.69
CA PHE A 119 19.37 -9.72 -13.09
C PHE A 119 19.75 -8.39 -13.76
N PRO A 120 20.91 -7.80 -13.44
CA PRO A 120 21.33 -6.50 -13.98
C PRO A 120 21.49 -6.45 -15.50
N SER A 121 21.84 -7.57 -16.11
CA SER A 121 22.11 -7.66 -17.55
C SER A 121 20.90 -8.09 -18.36
N MET A 122 19.75 -8.36 -17.73
CA MET A 122 18.57 -8.88 -18.42
C MET A 122 17.82 -7.77 -19.15
N ASP A 123 17.41 -8.08 -20.38
CA ASP A 123 16.64 -7.16 -21.21
C ASP A 123 15.32 -6.77 -20.53
N MET A 124 15.06 -5.46 -20.50
CA MET A 124 13.91 -4.89 -19.82
C MET A 124 12.59 -5.34 -20.46
N LEU A 125 12.51 -5.46 -21.78
CA LEU A 125 11.28 -5.84 -22.47
C LEU A 125 10.91 -7.30 -22.16
N LEU A 126 11.90 -8.18 -22.07
CA LEU A 126 11.69 -9.57 -21.67
C LEU A 126 11.11 -9.65 -20.26
N LEU A 127 11.69 -8.92 -19.30
CA LEU A 127 11.21 -8.88 -17.92
C LEU A 127 9.78 -8.31 -17.84
N CYS A 128 9.50 -7.20 -18.53
CA CYS A 128 8.16 -6.62 -18.64
C CYS A 128 7.14 -7.65 -19.15
N THR A 129 7.49 -8.36 -20.21
CA THR A 129 6.59 -9.34 -20.85
C THR A 129 6.26 -10.47 -19.90
N ILE A 130 7.26 -11.02 -19.21
CA ILE A 130 7.06 -12.11 -18.23
C ILE A 130 6.15 -11.63 -17.09
N LEU A 131 6.39 -10.45 -16.53
CA LEU A 131 5.58 -9.90 -15.44
C LEU A 131 4.14 -9.64 -15.88
N VAL A 132 3.91 -9.07 -17.06
CA VAL A 132 2.56 -8.83 -17.60
C VAL A 132 1.81 -10.15 -17.80
N LEU A 133 2.47 -11.19 -18.32
CA LEU A 133 1.87 -12.51 -18.48
C LEU A 133 1.47 -13.11 -17.13
N LEU A 134 2.31 -12.97 -16.11
CA LEU A 134 2.02 -13.45 -14.75
C LEU A 134 0.82 -12.70 -14.15
N ILE A 135 0.82 -11.36 -14.25
CA ILE A 135 -0.29 -10.53 -13.77
C ILE A 135 -1.59 -10.92 -14.48
N TYR A 136 -1.56 -11.05 -15.81
CA TYR A 136 -2.73 -11.46 -16.59
C TYR A 136 -3.24 -12.83 -16.16
N TYR A 137 -2.35 -13.80 -15.96
CA TYR A 137 -2.70 -15.14 -15.49
C TYR A 137 -3.37 -15.11 -14.11
N THR A 138 -2.79 -14.39 -13.15
CA THR A 138 -3.33 -14.29 -11.78
C THR A 138 -4.68 -13.59 -11.76
N VAL A 139 -4.83 -12.48 -12.49
CA VAL A 139 -6.10 -11.75 -12.56
C VAL A 139 -7.18 -12.56 -13.28
N SER A 140 -6.81 -13.27 -14.35
CA SER A 140 -7.73 -14.16 -15.07
C SER A 140 -8.22 -15.34 -14.20
N GLY A 141 -7.43 -15.75 -13.21
CA GLY A 141 -7.83 -16.73 -12.19
C GLY A 141 -8.89 -16.23 -11.20
N GLY A 142 -9.26 -14.95 -11.24
CA GLY A 142 -10.25 -14.33 -10.37
C GLY A 142 -9.69 -13.81 -9.04
N PHE A 143 -10.54 -13.14 -8.27
CA PHE A 143 -10.16 -12.46 -7.03
C PHE A 143 -9.55 -13.41 -5.98
N ARG A 144 -10.02 -14.66 -5.95
CA ARG A 144 -9.50 -15.69 -5.06
C ARG A 144 -8.03 -16.03 -5.34
N SER A 145 -7.59 -15.99 -6.61
CA SER A 145 -6.19 -16.21 -6.98
C SER A 145 -5.30 -15.09 -6.46
N VAL A 146 -5.72 -13.83 -6.65
CA VAL A 146 -5.04 -12.63 -6.11
C VAL A 146 -4.93 -12.70 -4.58
N THR A 147 -5.98 -13.18 -3.92
CA THR A 147 -6.04 -13.32 -2.46
C THR A 147 -5.07 -14.39 -1.96
N ALA A 148 -4.99 -15.53 -2.64
CA ALA A 148 -4.03 -16.58 -2.31
C ALA A 148 -2.59 -16.07 -2.42
N LEU A 149 -2.27 -15.34 -3.50
CA LEU A 149 -0.96 -14.74 -3.68
C LEU A 149 -0.65 -13.70 -2.59
N SER A 150 -1.63 -12.87 -2.23
CA SER A 150 -1.49 -11.87 -1.17
C SER A 150 -1.25 -12.51 0.21
N PHE A 151 -1.89 -13.65 0.48
CA PHE A 151 -1.64 -14.44 1.68
C PHE A 151 -0.20 -14.94 1.74
N PHE A 152 0.33 -15.48 0.64
CA PHE A 152 1.73 -15.86 0.57
C PHE A 152 2.67 -14.66 0.70
N GLY A 153 2.33 -13.50 0.11
CA GLY A 153 3.09 -12.27 0.26
C GLY A 153 3.19 -11.81 1.73
N LEU A 154 2.08 -11.84 2.46
CA LEU A 154 2.07 -11.56 3.90
C LEU A 154 2.96 -12.54 4.67
N LEU A 155 2.85 -13.85 4.39
CA LEU A 155 3.66 -14.87 5.05
C LEU A 155 5.16 -14.66 4.81
N ILE A 156 5.56 -14.41 3.56
CA ILE A 156 6.94 -14.10 3.20
C ILE A 156 7.43 -12.89 4.00
N THR A 157 6.63 -11.84 4.06
CA THR A 157 7.04 -10.62 4.76
C THR A 157 7.22 -10.85 6.27
N ILE A 158 6.32 -11.61 6.90
CA ILE A 158 6.45 -12.02 8.31
C ILE A 158 7.73 -12.84 8.54
N ILE A 159 8.01 -13.78 7.63
CA ILE A 159 9.15 -14.71 7.75
C ILE A 159 10.49 -14.00 7.56
N PHE A 160 10.59 -12.99 6.71
CA PHE A 160 11.85 -12.29 6.43
C PHE A 160 12.04 -11.02 7.26
N ILE A 161 11.03 -10.14 7.32
CA ILE A 161 11.18 -8.82 7.96
C ILE A 161 11.24 -8.90 9.49
N ILE A 162 10.43 -9.75 10.11
CA ILE A 162 10.42 -9.82 11.60
C ILE A 162 11.75 -10.34 12.14
N PRO A 163 12.32 -11.46 11.63
CA PRO A 163 13.62 -11.92 12.11
C PRO A 163 14.75 -10.95 11.81
N GLU A 164 14.74 -10.28 10.64
CA GLU A 164 15.74 -9.26 10.30
C GLU A 164 15.78 -8.15 11.37
N ASN A 165 14.61 -7.60 11.73
CA ASN A 165 14.53 -6.56 12.77
C ASN A 165 14.95 -7.10 14.14
N LEU A 166 14.60 -8.34 14.47
CA LEU A 166 14.96 -8.97 15.74
C LEU A 166 16.48 -9.18 15.88
N LEU A 167 17.17 -9.50 14.78
CA LEU A 167 18.62 -9.66 14.74
C LEU A 167 19.38 -8.34 14.97
N VAL A 168 18.76 -7.20 14.64
CA VAL A 168 19.37 -5.88 14.84
C VAL A 168 19.16 -5.35 16.26
N LEU A 169 18.15 -5.82 17.00
CA LEU A 169 17.83 -5.35 18.35
C LEU A 169 19.03 -5.31 19.33
N PRO A 170 19.94 -6.30 19.39
CA PRO A 170 21.10 -6.25 20.28
C PRO A 170 22.07 -5.09 20.01
N TYR A 171 22.04 -4.54 18.79
CA TYR A 171 22.89 -3.42 18.36
C TYR A 171 22.18 -2.06 18.53
N THR A 172 20.96 -2.04 19.06
CA THR A 172 20.21 -0.79 19.25
C THR A 172 20.69 -0.06 20.50
N HIS A 173 20.83 1.26 20.38
CA HIS A 173 21.17 2.14 21.49
C HIS A 173 20.02 3.13 21.71
N PRO A 174 19.09 2.88 22.65
CA PRO A 174 17.90 3.71 22.85
C PRO A 174 18.21 5.18 23.13
N LEU A 175 19.37 5.47 23.72
CA LEU A 175 19.84 6.84 23.97
C LEU A 175 20.06 7.65 22.69
N ASN A 176 20.30 6.99 21.55
CA ASN A 176 20.44 7.66 20.25
C ASN A 176 19.11 8.24 19.73
N MET A 177 17.97 7.94 20.39
CA MET A 177 16.68 8.58 20.11
C MET A 177 16.53 9.93 20.83
N MET A 178 17.48 10.31 21.68
CA MET A 178 17.49 11.61 22.35
C MET A 178 18.44 12.59 21.64
N PRO A 179 18.16 13.91 21.67
CA PRO A 179 16.96 14.56 22.18
C PRO A 179 15.76 14.51 21.21
N LEU A 180 14.55 14.34 21.76
CA LEU A 180 13.29 14.08 21.03
C LEU A 180 12.78 15.28 20.20
N PHE A 181 13.21 16.50 20.53
CA PHE A 181 12.70 17.75 19.93
C PHE A 181 13.82 18.58 19.29
N ASN A 182 14.76 17.90 18.64
CA ASN A 182 15.89 18.56 17.98
C ASN A 182 15.58 19.05 16.55
N HIS A 183 14.39 18.74 16.05
CA HIS A 183 13.99 19.09 14.69
C HIS A 183 12.76 19.97 14.70
N SER A 184 12.67 20.81 13.67
CA SER A 184 11.53 21.70 13.51
C SER A 184 10.26 20.91 13.18
N ILE A 185 9.10 21.48 13.48
CA ILE A 185 7.81 20.89 13.09
C ILE A 185 7.75 20.69 11.57
N THR A 186 8.36 21.59 10.79
CA THR A 186 8.45 21.47 9.34
C THR A 186 9.22 20.24 8.89
N ASP A 187 10.33 19.90 9.56
CA ASP A 187 11.11 18.71 9.21
C ASP A 187 10.33 17.42 9.50
N ILE A 188 9.62 17.39 10.64
CA ILE A 188 8.75 16.26 10.99
C ILE A 188 7.63 16.09 9.95
N LEU A 189 7.00 17.18 9.51
CA LEU A 189 5.95 17.17 8.48
C LEU A 189 6.49 16.75 7.10
N LEU A 190 7.71 17.16 6.74
CA LEU A 190 8.37 16.73 5.51
C LEU A 190 8.66 15.22 5.55
N SER A 191 9.20 14.71 6.66
CA SER A 191 9.37 13.26 6.86
C SER A 191 8.03 12.50 6.87
N SER A 192 6.95 13.07 7.43
CA SER A 192 5.61 12.47 7.36
C SER A 192 5.08 12.41 5.93
N LYS A 193 5.36 13.44 5.12
CA LYS A 193 5.00 13.46 3.71
C LYS A 193 5.71 12.34 2.96
N SER A 194 7.01 12.10 3.20
CA SER A 194 7.74 10.99 2.56
C SER A 194 7.09 9.64 2.84
N MET A 195 6.59 9.41 4.06
CA MET A 195 5.92 8.16 4.43
C MET A 195 4.58 7.93 3.71
N ILE A 196 3.92 8.97 3.21
CA ILE A 196 2.66 8.82 2.44
C ILE A 196 2.94 8.29 1.03
N TYR A 197 4.14 8.53 0.50
CA TYR A 197 4.53 8.13 -0.85
C TYR A 197 5.26 6.77 -0.92
N GLN A 198 5.45 6.12 0.24
CA GLN A 198 6.12 4.83 0.39
C GLN A 198 5.10 3.72 0.66
#